data_AF-A0A0N0D6V1-F1
#
_entry.id   AF-A0A0N0D6V1-F1
#
_cell.length_a   1.000
_cell.length_b   1.000
_cell.length_c   1.000
_cell.angle_alpha   90.00
_cell.angle_beta   90.00
_cell.angle_gamma   90.00
#
_symmetry.space_group_name_H-M   'P 1'
#
loop_
_entity.id
_entity.type
_entity.pdbx_description
1 polymer ?
#
loop_
_entity_poly.entity_id
_entity_poly.type
_entity_poly.pdbx_seq_one_letter_code
_entity_poly.pdbx_strand_id
1 'polypeptide(L)'
;MHGNEIGNIKYTTGIKGQCAEFDGIDDYIELPDELMSSQYTVSMWVKVDNDIKGYPRIFDAWTDAELCAIQFTNDLPYSVNFNRIGYEGPNTGKYFVGSFHPWKNESSIFGEYHLFIKENIVFTDWNLLTITYDGINATLYLNGEKRLSYVFDDNTPSSYSNSPTEADYLNKIKFSIGVAKRYINDSNKNLYFFKGLVDEFKIYNRSISGVEVKELYRNNDNEVKGSIITASEILGYTASVAGATIKAIPYNLSAVTDIYGEFQLSNVPAGECILQIESAYFKTLTQTIQVNVGNNNIETIEIYKPKCQDMYTQQDVDVLLQKIKDEKDEIITKKEETISQLTASMASMYTQDYLDNAIIEAEKRGELKYDINGDGKVGLEEVIKYLETLSGVRVESLIIFPGNKKHFLLE
;
A
#
# COMPACT_ATOMS: atom_id res chain seq x y z
N MET A 1 14.84 26.58 -5.48
CA MET A 1 16.00 26.96 -6.30
C MET A 1 15.46 27.41 -7.63
N HIS A 2 15.95 28.53 -8.18
CA HIS A 2 15.48 29.05 -9.46
C HIS A 2 16.68 29.14 -10.40
N GLY A 3 16.56 28.53 -11.58
CA GLY A 3 17.50 28.76 -12.67
C GLY A 3 17.21 30.09 -13.36
N ASN A 4 18.22 30.64 -14.02
CA ASN A 4 18.10 31.82 -14.88
C ASN A 4 18.00 31.37 -16.33
N GLU A 5 16.84 31.61 -16.95
CA GLU A 5 16.57 31.28 -18.35
C GLU A 5 17.24 32.30 -19.27
N ILE A 6 17.95 31.83 -20.28
CA ILE A 6 18.60 32.62 -21.32
C ILE A 6 18.04 32.16 -22.67
N GLY A 7 17.78 33.12 -23.57
CA GLY A 7 17.11 32.87 -24.85
C GLY A 7 15.60 33.13 -24.75
N ASN A 8 14.82 32.35 -25.49
CA ASN A 8 13.35 32.40 -25.51
C ASN A 8 12.75 31.02 -25.23
N ILE A 9 13.21 30.39 -24.14
CA ILE A 9 12.72 29.10 -23.66
C ILE A 9 11.19 29.13 -23.57
N LYS A 10 10.55 28.12 -24.14
CA LYS A 10 9.10 27.95 -24.10
C LYS A 10 8.73 26.83 -23.15
N TYR A 11 7.47 26.82 -22.77
CA TYR A 11 6.89 25.75 -21.99
C TYR A 11 5.73 25.11 -22.75
N THR A 12 5.76 23.78 -22.84
CA THR A 12 4.75 22.98 -23.53
C THR A 12 4.34 21.80 -22.65
N THR A 13 3.39 20.98 -23.10
CA THR A 13 2.96 19.79 -22.35
C THR A 13 4.13 18.82 -22.19
N GLY A 14 4.48 18.55 -20.93
CA GLY A 14 5.57 17.67 -20.54
C GLY A 14 5.17 16.20 -20.38
N ILE A 15 6.11 15.40 -19.88
CA ILE A 15 5.74 14.08 -19.35
C ILE A 15 4.95 14.23 -18.05
N LYS A 16 5.17 15.33 -17.32
CA LYS A 16 4.41 15.75 -16.16
C LYS A 16 4.08 17.24 -16.23
N GLY A 17 2.81 17.58 -16.42
CA GLY A 17 2.38 18.98 -16.50
C GLY A 17 3.02 19.72 -17.67
N GLN A 18 3.95 20.64 -17.38
CA GLN A 18 4.68 21.42 -18.37
C GLN A 18 6.18 21.11 -18.35
N CYS A 19 6.79 21.05 -19.53
CA CYS A 19 8.24 20.89 -19.70
C CYS A 19 8.84 22.12 -20.41
N ALA A 20 10.15 22.30 -20.25
CA ALA A 20 10.91 23.33 -20.97
C ALA A 20 11.26 22.85 -22.38
N GLU A 21 11.02 23.70 -23.38
CA GLU A 21 11.33 23.50 -24.79
C GLU A 21 12.49 24.40 -25.21
N PHE A 22 13.56 23.77 -25.69
CA PHE A 22 14.79 24.41 -26.17
C PHE A 22 14.85 24.33 -27.69
N ASP A 23 15.11 25.46 -28.34
CA ASP A 23 15.07 25.58 -29.80
C ASP A 23 16.35 25.13 -30.55
N GLY A 24 17.45 24.92 -29.81
CA GLY A 24 18.75 24.53 -30.35
C GLY A 24 19.55 25.67 -30.99
N ILE A 25 19.21 26.93 -30.69
CA ILE A 25 19.86 28.13 -31.23
C ILE A 25 20.58 28.91 -30.14
N ASP A 26 19.87 29.34 -29.10
CA ASP A 26 20.44 30.14 -28.00
C ASP A 26 19.79 29.87 -26.63
N ASP A 27 18.85 28.94 -26.55
CA ASP A 27 18.14 28.58 -25.32
C ASP A 27 19.02 27.76 -24.35
N TYR A 28 19.14 28.23 -23.11
CA TYR A 28 19.70 27.46 -21.99
C TYR A 28 19.26 28.00 -20.62
N ILE A 29 19.37 27.18 -19.58
CA ILE A 29 19.10 27.57 -18.20
C ILE A 29 20.39 27.52 -17.40
N GLU A 30 20.78 28.62 -16.77
CA GLU A 30 21.84 28.63 -15.78
C GLU A 30 21.28 28.23 -14.42
N LEU A 31 21.87 27.22 -13.80
CA LEU A 31 21.46 26.81 -12.47
C LEU A 31 22.37 27.48 -11.41
N PRO A 32 21.88 27.67 -10.17
CA PRO A 32 22.71 28.18 -9.09
C PRO A 32 23.94 27.33 -8.82
N ASP A 33 24.94 27.92 -8.19
CA ASP A 33 26.14 27.19 -7.76
C ASP A 33 25.81 26.20 -6.59
N GLU A 34 26.77 25.38 -6.19
CA GLU A 34 26.68 24.49 -5.01
C GLU A 34 25.57 23.41 -5.06
N LEU A 35 25.32 22.81 -6.24
CA LEU A 35 24.26 21.79 -6.42
C LEU A 35 24.71 20.35 -6.15
N MET A 36 26.01 20.09 -6.17
CA MET A 36 26.59 18.75 -6.11
C MET A 36 27.65 18.65 -5.02
N SER A 37 27.98 17.42 -4.63
CA SER A 37 29.11 17.11 -3.76
C SER A 37 30.08 16.15 -4.49
N SER A 38 31.05 15.58 -3.75
CA SER A 38 31.93 14.51 -4.23
C SER A 38 31.20 13.24 -4.66
N GLN A 39 29.92 13.09 -4.25
CA GLN A 39 28.98 12.10 -4.75
C GLN A 39 27.74 12.79 -5.30
N TYR A 40 27.18 12.30 -6.39
CA TYR A 40 26.04 12.96 -7.01
C TYR A 40 25.18 12.02 -7.85
N THR A 41 23.97 12.50 -8.12
CA THR A 41 23.06 11.95 -9.12
C THR A 41 22.46 13.10 -9.92
N VAL A 42 22.37 12.94 -11.24
CA VAL A 42 21.58 13.81 -12.11
C VAL A 42 20.56 12.96 -12.82
N SER A 43 19.29 13.36 -12.77
CA SER A 43 18.17 12.67 -13.40
C SER A 43 17.26 13.65 -14.12
N MET A 44 16.79 13.31 -15.32
CA MET A 44 15.89 14.15 -16.09
C MET A 44 15.15 13.32 -17.14
N TRP A 45 13.90 13.68 -17.38
CA TRP A 45 13.18 13.23 -18.56
C TRP A 45 13.58 14.12 -19.73
N VAL A 46 13.91 13.50 -20.86
CA VAL A 46 14.35 14.21 -22.07
C VAL A 46 13.67 13.64 -23.30
N LYS A 47 13.30 14.54 -24.21
CA LYS A 47 12.81 14.21 -25.55
C LYS A 47 13.60 15.04 -26.54
N VAL A 48 14.42 14.40 -27.37
CA VAL A 48 15.36 15.10 -28.25
C VAL A 48 14.78 15.25 -29.63
N ASP A 49 15.06 16.39 -30.25
CA ASP A 49 14.85 16.53 -31.67
C ASP A 49 15.81 15.62 -32.46
N ASN A 50 15.41 15.23 -33.68
CA ASN A 50 16.26 14.43 -34.55
C ASN A 50 17.41 15.23 -35.18
N ASP A 51 17.27 16.55 -35.28
CA ASP A 51 18.27 17.49 -35.82
C ASP A 51 19.31 17.91 -34.77
N ILE A 52 20.10 16.94 -34.31
CA ILE A 52 21.18 17.17 -33.35
C ILE A 52 22.40 17.73 -34.09
N LYS A 53 22.91 18.88 -33.65
CA LYS A 53 24.10 19.53 -34.22
C LYS A 53 25.29 19.37 -33.28
N GLY A 54 26.32 18.66 -33.71
CA GLY A 54 27.55 18.48 -32.93
C GLY A 54 27.33 17.65 -31.66
N TYR A 55 27.66 18.24 -30.50
CA TYR A 55 27.63 17.57 -29.19
C TYR A 55 26.94 18.45 -28.11
N PRO A 56 25.64 18.78 -28.28
CA PRO A 56 24.96 19.63 -27.32
C PRO A 56 24.88 18.94 -25.95
N ARG A 57 25.13 19.73 -24.90
CA ARG A 57 24.93 19.29 -23.52
C ARG A 57 23.48 19.53 -23.15
N ILE A 58 22.82 18.51 -22.63
CA ILE A 58 21.53 18.68 -21.97
C ILE A 58 21.75 19.19 -20.56
N PHE A 59 22.77 18.67 -19.89
CA PHE A 59 23.23 19.12 -18.59
C PHE A 59 24.75 19.16 -18.59
N ASP A 60 25.30 20.22 -18.03
CA ASP A 60 26.74 20.43 -17.91
C ASP A 60 27.04 20.94 -16.51
N ALA A 61 27.94 20.26 -15.81
CA ALA A 61 28.55 20.70 -14.55
C ALA A 61 30.02 20.95 -14.83
N TRP A 62 30.35 22.20 -15.17
CA TRP A 62 31.68 22.56 -15.63
C TRP A 62 32.49 23.24 -14.54
N THR A 63 33.76 22.84 -14.43
CA THR A 63 34.82 23.54 -13.70
C THR A 63 36.01 23.71 -14.65
N ASP A 64 37.16 24.22 -14.20
CA ASP A 64 38.39 24.23 -15.02
C ASP A 64 38.75 22.84 -15.62
N ALA A 65 38.14 21.75 -15.11
CA ALA A 65 37.84 20.50 -15.82
C ALA A 65 36.34 20.11 -15.67
N GLU A 66 35.68 19.54 -16.68
CA GLU A 66 34.24 19.16 -16.63
C GLU A 66 33.98 18.16 -15.50
N LEU A 67 33.15 18.42 -14.48
CA LEU A 67 32.88 17.45 -13.40
C LEU A 67 32.04 16.29 -13.92
N CYS A 68 30.90 16.63 -14.52
CA CYS A 68 30.05 15.69 -15.22
C CYS A 68 29.17 16.41 -16.23
N ALA A 69 28.63 15.63 -17.16
CA ALA A 69 27.64 16.13 -18.09
C ALA A 69 26.80 15.00 -18.65
N ILE A 70 25.64 15.39 -19.16
CA ILE A 70 24.77 14.53 -19.96
C ILE A 70 24.63 15.17 -21.33
N GLN A 71 24.92 14.39 -22.37
CA GLN A 71 24.87 14.86 -23.75
C GLN A 71 24.20 13.84 -24.66
N PHE A 72 23.71 14.37 -25.78
CA PHE A 72 23.37 13.59 -26.95
C PHE A 72 24.32 13.91 -28.08
N THR A 73 24.72 12.89 -28.82
CA THR A 73 25.60 13.09 -29.96
C THR A 73 25.30 12.07 -31.05
N ASN A 74 25.22 12.56 -32.28
CA ASN A 74 25.17 11.78 -33.51
C ASN A 74 26.52 11.74 -34.24
N ASP A 75 27.45 12.60 -33.83
CA ASP A 75 28.75 12.80 -34.44
C ASP A 75 29.76 13.16 -33.34
N LEU A 76 30.70 12.25 -33.09
CA LEU A 76 31.82 12.54 -32.19
C LEU A 76 32.96 13.08 -33.04
N PRO A 77 33.51 14.27 -32.73
CA PRO A 77 34.75 14.69 -33.35
C PRO A 77 35.79 13.59 -33.13
N TYR A 78 36.50 13.25 -34.21
CA TYR A 78 37.52 12.20 -34.36
C TYR A 78 38.72 12.32 -33.39
N SER A 79 38.64 13.14 -32.33
CA SER A 79 39.72 13.38 -31.40
C SER A 79 39.96 12.18 -30.49
N VAL A 80 41.20 11.72 -30.55
CA VAL A 80 41.81 10.48 -30.05
C VAL A 80 42.05 10.44 -28.52
N ASN A 81 41.47 11.36 -27.74
CA ASN A 81 41.95 11.64 -26.39
C ASN A 81 40.95 11.38 -25.23
N PHE A 82 39.80 10.75 -25.51
CA PHE A 82 38.79 10.46 -24.48
C PHE A 82 38.70 8.97 -24.16
N ASN A 83 38.51 8.61 -22.89
CA ASN A 83 38.19 7.23 -22.51
C ASN A 83 36.71 6.95 -22.79
N ARG A 84 36.43 6.12 -23.80
CA ARG A 84 35.07 5.82 -24.27
C ARG A 84 34.66 4.41 -23.86
N ILE A 85 33.82 4.31 -22.84
CA ILE A 85 33.31 3.01 -22.33
C ILE A 85 31.97 2.75 -23.02
N GLY A 86 31.76 1.53 -23.54
CA GLY A 86 30.53 1.16 -24.26
C GLY A 86 30.39 1.76 -25.67
N TYR A 87 31.46 2.34 -26.22
CA TYR A 87 31.46 2.87 -27.59
C TYR A 87 31.75 1.77 -28.62
N GLU A 88 30.90 1.67 -29.66
CA GLU A 88 30.92 0.55 -30.64
C GLU A 88 31.33 0.96 -32.08
N GLY A 89 31.93 2.13 -32.29
CA GLY A 89 32.56 2.51 -33.58
C GLY A 89 31.60 2.99 -34.70
N PRO A 90 32.18 3.24 -35.90
CA PRO A 90 32.79 4.51 -36.25
C PRO A 90 31.71 5.57 -36.58
N ASN A 91 31.61 6.61 -35.75
CA ASN A 91 30.95 7.90 -36.00
C ASN A 91 29.54 7.86 -36.61
N THR A 92 28.84 6.74 -36.47
CA THR A 92 27.50 6.55 -37.03
C THR A 92 26.64 5.88 -35.96
N GLY A 93 25.90 6.72 -35.26
CA GLY A 93 25.03 6.32 -34.18
C GLY A 93 24.66 7.51 -33.33
N LYS A 94 23.44 7.51 -32.83
CA LYS A 94 23.01 8.48 -31.84
C LYS A 94 23.21 7.86 -30.46
N TYR A 95 23.88 8.58 -29.58
CA TYR A 95 24.24 8.08 -28.26
C TYR A 95 23.72 9.00 -27.16
N PHE A 96 23.27 8.39 -26.08
CA PHE A 96 23.35 9.03 -24.76
C PHE A 96 24.77 8.89 -24.24
N VAL A 97 25.30 9.96 -23.68
CA VAL A 97 26.62 9.95 -23.06
C VAL A 97 26.54 10.62 -21.71
N GLY A 98 27.01 9.91 -20.69
CA GLY A 98 27.32 10.50 -19.40
C GLY A 98 28.82 10.66 -19.31
N SER A 99 29.25 11.90 -19.19
CA SER A 99 30.65 12.28 -19.00
C SER A 99 30.91 12.38 -17.51
N PHE A 100 32.03 11.81 -17.07
CA PHE A 100 32.46 11.78 -15.68
C PHE A 100 33.94 12.13 -15.64
N HIS A 101 34.30 13.09 -14.79
CA HIS A 101 35.69 13.38 -14.50
C HIS A 101 35.96 13.06 -13.04
N PRO A 102 36.56 11.89 -12.74
CA PRO A 102 37.01 11.61 -11.39
C PRO A 102 38.07 12.65 -11.02
N TRP A 103 37.90 13.30 -9.88
CA TRP A 103 38.72 14.44 -9.46
C TRP A 103 40.07 14.00 -8.87
N LYS A 104 40.75 13.08 -9.54
CA LYS A 104 42.04 12.53 -9.10
C LYS A 104 43.23 13.05 -9.91
N ASN A 105 43.02 13.86 -10.97
CA ASN A 105 44.10 14.52 -11.72
C ASN A 105 43.62 15.78 -12.45
N GLU A 106 44.18 16.95 -12.12
CA GLU A 106 43.78 18.25 -12.70
C GLU A 106 44.58 18.63 -13.96
N SER A 107 45.70 17.98 -14.23
CA SER A 107 46.63 18.44 -15.26
C SER A 107 46.38 17.88 -16.66
N SER A 108 45.28 17.17 -16.89
CA SER A 108 44.96 16.79 -18.24
C SER A 108 43.48 16.54 -18.51
N ILE A 109 43.02 17.11 -19.62
CA ILE A 109 41.93 16.64 -20.48
C ILE A 109 41.90 15.11 -20.76
N PHE A 110 42.90 14.34 -20.28
CA PHE A 110 43.01 12.88 -20.41
C PHE A 110 42.31 12.11 -19.27
N GLY A 111 41.70 12.80 -18.29
CA GLY A 111 40.97 12.20 -17.18
C GLY A 111 39.46 12.02 -17.40
N GLU A 112 38.90 12.50 -18.51
CA GLU A 112 37.46 12.39 -18.79
C GLU A 112 37.10 10.98 -19.27
N TYR A 113 36.09 10.40 -18.62
CA TYR A 113 35.51 9.12 -18.98
C TYR A 113 34.07 9.32 -19.41
N HIS A 114 33.75 8.74 -20.56
CA HIS A 114 32.44 8.87 -21.18
C HIS A 114 31.82 7.49 -21.31
N LEU A 115 30.63 7.33 -20.72
CA LEU A 115 29.83 6.12 -20.82
C LEU A 115 28.82 6.29 -21.96
N PHE A 116 28.96 5.50 -23.02
CA PHE A 116 28.14 5.57 -24.23
C PHE A 116 27.05 4.50 -24.25
N ILE A 117 25.83 4.87 -24.66
CA ILE A 117 24.73 3.93 -24.92
C ILE A 117 24.16 4.15 -26.31
N LYS A 118 24.05 3.05 -27.09
CA LYS A 118 23.52 3.05 -28.46
C LYS A 118 22.13 2.39 -28.61
N GLU A 119 21.77 1.43 -27.75
CA GLU A 119 20.66 0.50 -27.99
C GLU A 119 19.26 1.16 -28.02
N ASN A 120 18.48 0.91 -29.09
CA ASN A 120 17.03 1.20 -29.24
C ASN A 120 16.55 2.56 -28.71
N ILE A 121 17.38 3.59 -28.78
CA ILE A 121 17.01 4.92 -28.33
C ILE A 121 16.02 5.53 -29.33
N VAL A 122 14.79 5.80 -28.86
CA VAL A 122 13.80 6.58 -29.61
C VAL A 122 13.93 8.03 -29.17
N PHE A 123 14.76 8.80 -29.87
CA PHE A 123 15.08 10.19 -29.54
C PHE A 123 13.84 11.09 -29.48
N THR A 124 12.87 10.81 -30.34
CA THR A 124 11.61 11.57 -30.44
C THR A 124 10.57 11.15 -29.40
N ASP A 125 10.93 10.34 -28.41
CA ASP A 125 10.05 10.00 -27.29
C ASP A 125 10.71 10.34 -25.95
N TRP A 126 9.91 10.40 -24.90
CA TRP A 126 10.40 10.67 -23.55
C TRP A 126 11.26 9.52 -23.04
N ASN A 127 12.48 9.85 -22.62
CA ASN A 127 13.39 8.91 -21.98
C ASN A 127 13.85 9.49 -20.64
N LEU A 128 13.85 8.68 -19.59
CA LEU A 128 14.46 9.04 -18.33
C LEU A 128 15.95 8.73 -18.41
N LEU A 129 16.76 9.77 -18.30
CA LEU A 129 18.19 9.64 -18.10
C LEU A 129 18.55 9.80 -16.65
N THR A 130 19.47 8.96 -16.18
CA THR A 130 20.07 9.14 -14.86
C THR A 130 21.53 8.74 -14.87
N ILE A 131 22.39 9.60 -14.34
CA ILE A 131 23.78 9.26 -14.00
C ILE A 131 23.95 9.27 -12.49
N THR A 132 24.72 8.32 -11.95
CA THR A 132 25.10 8.30 -10.54
C THR A 132 26.61 8.16 -10.40
N TYR A 133 27.16 8.81 -9.38
CA TYR A 133 28.57 8.70 -9.01
C TYR A 133 28.71 8.63 -7.49
N ASP A 134 29.27 7.53 -6.98
CA ASP A 134 29.48 7.30 -5.54
C ASP A 134 30.90 7.64 -5.05
N GLY A 135 31.71 8.30 -5.90
CA GLY A 135 33.13 8.57 -5.66
C GLY A 135 34.07 7.51 -6.24
N ILE A 136 33.54 6.33 -6.60
CA ILE A 136 34.32 5.21 -7.16
C ILE A 136 33.67 4.66 -8.44
N ASN A 137 32.35 4.51 -8.45
CA ASN A 137 31.57 3.94 -9.54
C ASN A 137 30.75 5.02 -10.24
N ALA A 138 31.01 5.23 -11.53
CA ALA A 138 30.12 5.96 -12.43
C ALA A 138 29.13 5.00 -13.06
N THR A 139 27.83 5.31 -13.00
CA THR A 139 26.79 4.46 -13.60
C THR A 139 25.83 5.30 -14.42
N LEU A 140 25.49 4.79 -15.61
CA LEU A 140 24.50 5.39 -16.50
C LEU A 140 23.28 4.47 -16.62
N TYR A 141 22.11 5.06 -16.41
CA TYR A 141 20.81 4.43 -16.49
C TYR A 141 19.98 5.06 -17.60
N LEU A 142 19.19 4.23 -18.27
CA LEU A 142 18.20 4.65 -19.24
C LEU A 142 16.88 3.99 -18.88
N ASN A 143 15.83 4.79 -18.74
CA ASN A 143 14.47 4.31 -18.47
C ASN A 143 14.41 3.38 -17.25
N GLY A 144 15.08 3.78 -16.17
CA GLY A 144 15.13 3.04 -14.90
C GLY A 144 16.12 1.88 -14.87
N GLU A 145 16.58 1.37 -16.03
CA GLU A 145 17.47 0.22 -16.08
C GLU A 145 18.94 0.63 -16.11
N LYS A 146 19.78 -0.11 -15.37
CA LYS A 146 21.23 0.07 -15.43
C LYS A 146 21.72 -0.37 -16.79
N ARG A 147 22.49 0.48 -17.46
CA ARG A 147 22.98 0.19 -18.82
C ARG A 147 24.48 -0.02 -18.84
N LEU A 148 25.20 0.89 -18.21
CA LEU A 148 26.64 0.87 -18.19
C LEU A 148 27.15 1.36 -16.84
N SER A 149 28.25 0.77 -16.38
CA SER A 149 28.92 1.19 -15.14
C SER A 149 30.43 1.05 -15.33
N TYR A 150 31.17 1.95 -14.72
CA TYR A 150 32.62 1.97 -14.74
C TYR A 150 33.16 2.28 -13.35
N VAL A 151 34.17 1.51 -12.95
CA VAL A 151 34.87 1.66 -11.66
C VAL A 151 36.15 2.43 -11.93
N PHE A 152 36.31 3.60 -11.32
CA PHE A 152 37.56 4.34 -11.33
C PHE A 152 38.55 3.69 -10.35
N ASP A 153 39.80 3.53 -10.76
CA ASP A 153 40.83 3.01 -9.88
C ASP A 153 41.34 4.06 -8.87
N ASP A 154 41.92 3.58 -7.78
CA ASP A 154 42.65 4.40 -6.79
C ASP A 154 44.11 4.66 -7.20
N ASN A 155 44.55 4.12 -8.34
CA ASN A 155 45.95 4.12 -8.76
C ASN A 155 46.34 5.30 -9.67
N THR A 156 45.53 6.36 -9.72
CA THR A 156 45.88 7.54 -10.51
C THR A 156 47.11 8.23 -9.86
N PRO A 157 48.22 8.44 -10.59
CA PRO A 157 49.45 8.94 -9.98
C PRO A 157 49.23 10.30 -9.30
N SER A 158 49.49 10.37 -8.00
CA SER A 158 49.49 11.58 -7.17
C SER A 158 50.62 12.57 -7.49
N SER A 159 51.25 12.45 -8.66
CA SER A 159 52.49 13.16 -8.99
C SER A 159 52.27 14.55 -9.61
N TYR A 160 51.03 15.02 -9.75
CA TYR A 160 50.76 16.41 -10.14
C TYR A 160 50.45 17.25 -8.90
N SER A 161 51.28 18.26 -8.66
CA SER A 161 51.29 19.07 -7.43
C SER A 161 50.12 20.04 -7.25
N ASN A 162 49.08 19.94 -8.07
CA ASN A 162 47.91 20.81 -8.07
C ASN A 162 46.64 19.96 -8.04
N SER A 163 46.46 19.14 -7.00
CA SER A 163 45.19 18.47 -6.77
C SER A 163 44.23 19.42 -6.06
N PRO A 164 43.18 19.92 -6.72
CA PRO A 164 42.14 20.78 -6.14
C PRO A 164 41.51 20.19 -4.88
N THR A 165 41.25 21.05 -3.89
CA THR A 165 40.67 20.69 -2.58
C THR A 165 39.16 20.54 -2.66
N GLU A 166 38.49 19.82 -1.75
CA GLU A 166 37.01 19.68 -1.71
C GLU A 166 36.26 21.04 -1.71
N ALA A 167 36.89 22.10 -1.19
CA ALA A 167 36.37 23.46 -1.23
C ALA A 167 36.42 24.12 -2.63
N ASP A 168 37.31 23.67 -3.51
CA ASP A 168 37.32 24.06 -4.93
C ASP A 168 36.14 23.43 -5.70
N TYR A 169 35.60 22.28 -5.23
CA TYR A 169 34.49 21.54 -5.85
C TYR A 169 33.13 22.17 -5.59
N LEU A 170 32.98 22.96 -4.52
CA LEU A 170 31.67 23.53 -4.17
C LEU A 170 31.52 24.94 -4.77
N ASN A 171 32.62 25.69 -4.87
CA ASN A 171 32.58 27.13 -5.16
C ASN A 171 32.85 27.50 -6.64
N LYS A 172 33.33 26.57 -7.47
CA LYS A 172 33.74 26.87 -8.85
C LYS A 172 32.87 26.24 -9.94
N ILE A 173 31.99 25.30 -9.58
CA ILE A 173 31.20 24.57 -10.57
C ILE A 173 30.07 25.43 -11.06
N LYS A 174 30.00 25.58 -12.38
CA LYS A 174 28.92 26.25 -13.06
C LYS A 174 28.04 25.22 -13.74
N PHE A 175 26.74 25.33 -13.50
CA PHE A 175 25.76 24.37 -13.94
C PHE A 175 24.88 24.98 -15.03
N SER A 176 24.62 24.24 -16.10
CA SER A 176 23.65 24.63 -17.11
C SER A 176 22.82 23.47 -17.62
N ILE A 177 21.60 23.78 -18.05
CA ILE A 177 20.76 22.90 -18.85
C ILE A 177 20.71 23.47 -20.27
N GLY A 178 21.00 22.65 -21.27
CA GLY A 178 20.83 22.98 -22.69
C GLY A 178 22.07 23.53 -23.41
N VAL A 179 23.22 23.71 -22.73
CA VAL A 179 24.47 24.14 -23.35
C VAL A 179 25.70 23.68 -22.58
N ALA A 180 26.84 23.56 -23.26
CA ALA A 180 28.15 23.40 -22.63
C ALA A 180 28.59 24.72 -21.98
N LYS A 181 28.65 24.77 -20.65
CA LYS A 181 28.98 25.96 -19.88
C LYS A 181 30.40 26.47 -20.18
N ARG A 182 31.32 25.54 -20.43
CA ARG A 182 32.73 25.81 -20.81
C ARG A 182 32.89 26.85 -21.92
N TYR A 183 32.01 26.81 -22.92
CA TYR A 183 32.23 27.52 -24.18
C TYR A 183 31.43 28.83 -24.29
N ILE A 184 30.56 29.16 -23.33
CA ILE A 184 29.63 30.29 -23.43
C ILE A 184 30.36 31.61 -23.67
N ASN A 185 31.55 31.78 -23.10
CA ASN A 185 32.36 32.99 -23.22
C ASN A 185 33.61 32.81 -24.11
N ASP A 186 33.75 31.67 -24.81
CA ASP A 186 34.90 31.41 -25.69
C ASP A 186 34.54 31.69 -27.15
N SER A 187 34.92 32.87 -27.63
CA SER A 187 34.66 33.32 -29.01
C SER A 187 35.34 32.46 -30.09
N ASN A 188 36.23 31.53 -29.71
CA ASN A 188 36.91 30.62 -30.64
C ASN A 188 36.26 29.24 -30.71
N LYS A 189 35.16 29.02 -29.99
CA LYS A 189 34.45 27.73 -29.93
C LYS A 189 33.04 27.86 -30.46
N ASN A 190 32.59 26.82 -31.15
CA ASN A 190 31.21 26.70 -31.53
C ASN A 190 30.40 26.25 -30.30
N LEU A 191 29.34 27.00 -29.99
CA LEU A 191 28.33 26.58 -29.02
C LEU A 191 27.34 25.64 -29.70
N TYR A 192 27.08 24.50 -29.05
CA TYR A 192 26.06 23.56 -29.46
C TYR A 192 24.95 23.59 -28.42
N PHE A 193 23.82 24.15 -28.79
CA PHE A 193 22.64 24.24 -27.94
C PHE A 193 21.76 23.00 -28.12
N PHE A 194 21.18 22.55 -27.02
CA PHE A 194 20.25 21.43 -27.02
C PHE A 194 18.96 21.83 -27.72
N LYS A 195 18.46 20.93 -28.56
CA LYS A 195 17.14 21.05 -29.18
C LYS A 195 16.25 19.92 -28.72
N GLY A 196 15.18 20.25 -28.01
CA GLY A 196 14.26 19.26 -27.46
C GLY A 196 13.57 19.73 -26.21
N LEU A 197 12.99 18.77 -25.49
CA LEU A 197 12.24 18.99 -24.26
C LEU A 197 12.99 18.38 -23.08
N VAL A 198 12.99 19.10 -21.96
CA VAL A 198 13.48 18.62 -20.66
C VAL A 198 12.38 18.78 -19.62
N ASP A 199 12.15 17.73 -18.85
CA ASP A 199 11.17 17.71 -17.78
C ASP A 199 11.72 17.02 -16.52
N GLU A 200 11.13 17.34 -15.37
CA GLU A 200 11.37 16.64 -14.11
C GLU A 200 12.86 16.53 -13.71
N PHE A 201 13.65 17.58 -14.02
CA PHE A 201 15.07 17.67 -13.68
C PHE A 201 15.30 17.56 -12.16
N LYS A 202 16.16 16.62 -11.76
CA LYS A 202 16.53 16.36 -10.37
C LYS A 202 18.04 16.23 -10.25
N ILE A 203 18.55 16.82 -9.18
CA ILE A 203 19.95 16.72 -8.77
C ILE A 203 19.98 16.27 -7.31
N TYR A 204 20.83 15.30 -7.01
CA TYR A 204 21.06 14.82 -5.66
C TYR A 204 22.54 14.98 -5.34
N ASN A 205 22.84 15.47 -4.14
CA ASN A 205 24.19 15.55 -3.59
C ASN A 205 24.69 14.20 -3.02
N ARG A 206 24.12 13.10 -3.51
CA ARG A 206 24.48 11.71 -3.18
C ARG A 206 24.29 10.82 -4.39
N SER A 207 24.95 9.67 -4.38
CA SER A 207 24.62 8.58 -5.30
C SER A 207 23.34 7.89 -4.83
N ILE A 208 22.35 7.73 -5.71
CA ILE A 208 21.15 6.94 -5.44
C ILE A 208 21.32 5.51 -6.01
N SER A 209 20.65 4.54 -5.40
CA SER A 209 20.71 3.14 -5.78
C SER A 209 19.96 2.85 -7.08
N GLY A 210 20.28 1.74 -7.76
CA GLY A 210 19.53 1.31 -8.94
C GLY A 210 18.04 1.04 -8.69
N VAL A 211 17.65 0.74 -7.44
CA VAL A 211 16.24 0.63 -7.05
C VAL A 211 15.58 2.00 -7.05
N GLU A 212 16.21 3.00 -6.43
CA GLU A 212 15.72 4.39 -6.45
C GLU A 212 15.65 4.95 -7.89
N VAL A 213 16.60 4.59 -8.77
CA VAL A 213 16.51 4.99 -10.20
C VAL A 213 15.32 4.33 -10.91
N LYS A 214 15.03 3.05 -10.63
CA LYS A 214 13.82 2.39 -11.15
C LYS A 214 12.55 3.06 -10.63
N GLU A 215 12.56 3.51 -9.39
CA GLU A 215 11.45 4.26 -8.80
C GLU A 215 11.27 5.62 -9.50
N LEU A 216 12.34 6.36 -9.80
CA LEU A 216 12.25 7.60 -10.59
C LEU A 216 11.61 7.40 -11.96
N TYR A 217 11.88 6.26 -12.62
CA TYR A 217 11.26 5.92 -13.90
C TYR A 217 9.78 5.52 -13.77
N ARG A 218 9.43 4.81 -12.70
CA ARG A 218 8.07 4.32 -12.45
C ARG A 218 7.15 5.37 -11.84
N ASN A 219 7.71 6.37 -11.15
CA ASN A 219 7.00 7.46 -10.47
C ASN A 219 6.51 8.56 -11.41
N ASN A 220 5.96 8.18 -12.58
CA ASN A 220 5.14 9.07 -13.39
C ASN A 220 3.70 9.03 -12.85
N ASP A 221 3.43 9.80 -11.78
CA ASP A 221 2.10 10.15 -11.22
C ASP A 221 1.01 9.06 -11.29
N ASN A 222 1.32 7.80 -10.92
CA ASN A 222 0.25 6.83 -10.77
C ASN A 222 -0.47 7.11 -9.45
N GLU A 223 -1.72 7.54 -9.57
CA GLU A 223 -2.64 7.64 -8.45
C GLU A 223 -3.34 6.29 -8.29
N VAL A 224 -3.28 5.73 -7.10
CA VAL A 224 -4.14 4.61 -6.70
C VAL A 224 -5.24 5.18 -5.83
N LYS A 225 -6.48 5.14 -6.35
CA LYS A 225 -7.69 5.52 -5.64
C LYS A 225 -8.51 4.27 -5.36
N GLY A 226 -9.03 4.19 -4.15
CA GLY A 226 -9.83 3.06 -3.72
C GLY A 226 -10.70 3.41 -2.54
N SER A 227 -11.64 2.50 -2.28
CA SER A 227 -12.58 2.62 -1.18
C SER A 227 -12.58 1.33 -0.36
N ILE A 228 -12.66 1.48 0.96
CA ILE A 228 -12.85 0.39 1.91
C ILE A 228 -14.27 0.47 2.43
N ILE A 229 -15.02 -0.63 2.32
CA ILE A 229 -16.38 -0.72 2.85
C ILE A 229 -16.50 -1.86 3.86
N THR A 230 -17.32 -1.66 4.88
CA THR A 230 -17.75 -2.79 5.73
C THR A 230 -18.76 -3.64 5.01
N ALA A 231 -18.56 -4.96 5.00
CA ALA A 231 -19.64 -5.88 4.72
C ALA A 231 -20.73 -5.64 5.77
N SER A 232 -21.87 -5.07 5.34
CA SER A 232 -23.03 -4.94 6.22
C SER A 232 -23.44 -6.33 6.70
N GLU A 233 -23.82 -6.41 7.97
CA GLU A 233 -24.44 -7.55 8.64
C GLU A 233 -23.52 -8.61 9.25
N ILE A 234 -22.67 -8.23 10.22
CA ILE A 234 -22.46 -9.09 11.40
C ILE A 234 -22.43 -8.21 12.66
N LEU A 235 -23.47 -8.30 13.50
CA LEU A 235 -23.56 -7.82 14.90
C LEU A 235 -23.85 -6.32 15.19
N GLY A 236 -24.45 -5.55 14.28
CA GLY A 236 -24.98 -4.21 14.63
C GLY A 236 -23.93 -3.14 14.94
N TYR A 237 -22.66 -3.40 14.61
CA TYR A 237 -21.57 -2.43 14.67
C TYR A 237 -21.00 -2.21 13.27
N THR A 238 -21.05 -0.97 12.78
CA THR A 238 -20.27 -0.56 11.60
C THR A 238 -18.83 -0.34 12.05
N ALA A 239 -17.89 -1.23 11.67
CA ALA A 239 -16.47 -0.95 11.87
C ALA A 239 -16.12 0.34 11.13
N SER A 240 -15.55 1.33 11.82
CA SER A 240 -15.21 2.59 11.16
C SER A 240 -14.16 2.33 10.08
N VAL A 241 -14.51 2.63 8.84
CA VAL A 241 -13.58 2.65 7.72
C VAL A 241 -12.75 3.93 7.71
N ALA A 242 -13.15 4.95 8.47
CA ALA A 242 -12.45 6.22 8.60
C ALA A 242 -11.18 6.10 9.46
N GLY A 243 -10.10 6.75 9.03
CA GLY A 243 -8.84 6.77 9.76
C GLY A 243 -8.01 5.48 9.61
N ALA A 244 -8.42 4.55 8.74
CA ALA A 244 -7.63 3.37 8.42
C ALA A 244 -6.37 3.80 7.64
N THR A 245 -5.22 3.26 8.02
CA THR A 245 -3.95 3.53 7.36
C THR A 245 -3.72 2.54 6.23
N ILE A 246 -3.50 3.05 5.02
CA ILE A 246 -3.15 2.28 3.83
C ILE A 246 -1.65 2.44 3.61
N LYS A 247 -0.90 1.34 3.52
CA LYS A 247 0.52 1.33 3.18
C LYS A 247 0.73 0.58 1.87
N ALA A 248 1.46 1.19 0.94
CA ALA A 248 1.90 0.52 -0.27
C ALA A 248 3.29 -0.09 -0.06
N ILE A 249 3.36 -1.42 -0.07
CA ILE A 249 4.59 -2.19 0.12
C ILE A 249 5.13 -2.60 -1.26
N PRO A 250 6.45 -2.47 -1.52
CA PRO A 250 7.52 -2.05 -0.59
C PRO A 250 7.79 -0.53 -0.56
N TYR A 251 6.96 0.28 -1.20
CA TYR A 251 7.28 1.66 -1.61
C TYR A 251 7.30 2.70 -0.49
N ASN A 252 7.08 2.33 0.78
CA ASN A 252 7.03 3.23 1.93
C ASN A 252 6.10 4.46 1.75
N LEU A 253 5.03 4.28 0.95
CA LEU A 253 3.98 5.26 0.75
C LEU A 253 2.80 4.92 1.66
N SER A 254 2.12 5.95 2.18
CA SER A 254 0.92 5.74 2.98
C SER A 254 -0.16 6.79 2.75
N ALA A 255 -1.39 6.40 2.99
CA ALA A 255 -2.57 7.25 2.96
C ALA A 255 -3.48 6.88 4.14
N VAL A 256 -4.43 7.76 4.44
CA VAL A 256 -5.45 7.54 5.46
C VAL A 256 -6.81 7.68 4.79
N THR A 257 -7.74 6.78 5.13
CA THR A 257 -9.11 6.85 4.62
C THR A 257 -9.91 7.99 5.24
N ASP A 258 -10.79 8.58 4.44
CA ASP A 258 -11.76 9.57 4.89
C ASP A 258 -12.98 8.93 5.60
N ILE A 259 -13.99 9.75 5.93
CA ILE A 259 -15.22 9.28 6.60
C ILE A 259 -16.02 8.25 5.80
N TYR A 260 -15.79 8.16 4.49
CA TYR A 260 -16.46 7.24 3.58
C TYR A 260 -15.60 6.01 3.26
N GLY A 261 -14.37 5.94 3.79
CA GLY A 261 -13.44 4.85 3.50
C GLY A 261 -12.63 5.07 2.22
N GLU A 262 -12.74 6.24 1.58
CA GLU A 262 -12.00 6.59 0.37
C GLU A 262 -10.55 6.95 0.72
N PHE A 263 -9.61 6.53 -0.11
CA PHE A 263 -8.20 6.90 0.03
C PHE A 263 -7.57 7.17 -1.34
N GLN A 264 -6.48 7.95 -1.30
CA GLN A 264 -5.65 8.24 -2.46
C GLN A 264 -4.18 8.10 -2.10
N LEU A 265 -3.48 7.20 -2.79
CA LEU A 265 -2.03 7.11 -2.78
C LEU A 265 -1.50 7.75 -4.06
N SER A 266 -0.55 8.67 -3.93
CA SER A 266 0.10 9.33 -5.06
C SER A 266 1.50 8.77 -5.26
N ASN A 267 2.01 8.82 -6.49
CA ASN A 267 3.35 8.35 -6.85
C ASN A 267 3.57 6.85 -6.57
N VAL A 268 2.55 6.01 -6.75
CA VAL A 268 2.72 4.57 -6.58
C VAL A 268 3.43 4.00 -7.81
N PRO A 269 4.59 3.34 -7.68
CA PRO A 269 5.27 2.75 -8.85
C PRO A 269 4.37 1.77 -9.62
N ALA A 270 4.42 1.84 -10.95
CA ALA A 270 3.72 0.88 -11.81
C ALA A 270 4.27 -0.54 -11.61
N GLY A 271 3.38 -1.53 -11.65
CA GLY A 271 3.63 -2.94 -11.41
C GLY A 271 2.85 -3.49 -10.22
N GLU A 272 3.26 -4.67 -9.74
CA GLU A 272 2.62 -5.30 -8.58
C GLU A 272 2.90 -4.50 -7.30
N CYS A 273 1.85 -4.29 -6.51
CA CYS A 273 1.91 -3.61 -5.22
C CYS A 273 1.02 -4.34 -4.20
N ILE A 274 1.46 -4.39 -2.95
CA ILE A 274 0.63 -4.87 -1.84
C ILE A 274 0.13 -3.66 -1.06
N LEU A 275 -1.18 -3.50 -1.00
CA LEU A 275 -1.83 -2.58 -0.08
C LEU A 275 -2.03 -3.28 1.26
N GLN A 276 -1.31 -2.84 2.28
CA GLN A 276 -1.52 -3.25 3.66
C GLN A 276 -2.41 -2.22 4.37
N ILE A 277 -3.52 -2.68 4.92
CA ILE A 277 -4.56 -1.84 5.53
C ILE A 277 -4.57 -2.12 7.03
N GLU A 278 -4.35 -1.10 7.83
CA GLU A 278 -4.30 -1.17 9.29
C GLU A 278 -5.35 -0.25 9.91
N SER A 279 -6.02 -0.76 10.95
CA SER A 279 -7.01 0.01 11.72
C SER A 279 -7.11 -0.54 13.13
N ALA A 280 -7.63 0.28 14.05
CA ALA A 280 -8.00 -0.18 15.38
C ALA A 280 -9.22 -1.13 15.36
N TYR A 281 -10.08 -1.02 14.33
CA TYR A 281 -11.41 -1.65 14.31
C TYR A 281 -11.44 -3.03 13.64
N PHE A 282 -10.46 -3.33 12.77
CA PHE A 282 -10.40 -4.60 12.04
C PHE A 282 -8.97 -5.14 11.97
N LYS A 283 -8.84 -6.45 11.74
CA LYS A 283 -7.53 -7.09 11.61
C LYS A 283 -6.81 -6.54 10.37
N THR A 284 -5.48 -6.41 10.43
CA THR A 284 -4.68 -6.01 9.27
C THR A 284 -5.03 -6.87 8.04
N LEU A 285 -5.34 -6.20 6.94
CA LEU A 285 -5.66 -6.80 5.65
C LEU A 285 -4.56 -6.48 4.65
N THR A 286 -4.40 -7.36 3.66
CA THR A 286 -3.45 -7.18 2.57
C THR A 286 -4.14 -7.51 1.26
N GLN A 287 -4.05 -6.63 0.28
CA GLN A 287 -4.55 -6.84 -1.07
C GLN A 287 -3.43 -6.61 -2.08
N THR A 288 -3.19 -7.58 -2.95
CA THR A 288 -2.28 -7.39 -4.10
C THR A 288 -3.04 -6.73 -5.24
N ILE A 289 -2.45 -5.67 -5.80
CA ILE A 289 -2.98 -4.92 -6.94
C ILE A 289 -1.92 -4.79 -8.03
N GLN A 290 -2.37 -4.61 -9.27
CA GLN A 290 -1.52 -4.21 -10.39
C GLN A 290 -1.73 -2.73 -10.66
N VAL A 291 -0.66 -1.94 -10.51
CA VAL A 291 -0.68 -0.49 -10.76
C VAL A 291 -0.23 -0.25 -12.19
N ASN A 292 -1.12 0.28 -13.02
CA ASN A 292 -0.82 0.72 -14.37
C ASN A 292 -0.32 2.17 -14.39
N VAL A 293 0.22 2.60 -15.52
CA VAL A 293 0.62 4.01 -15.69
C VAL A 293 -0.62 4.90 -15.67
N GLY A 294 -0.61 5.98 -14.88
CA GLY A 294 -1.71 6.93 -14.70
C GLY A 294 -2.69 6.57 -13.56
N ASN A 295 -3.96 6.95 -13.72
CA ASN A 295 -4.98 6.77 -12.68
C ASN A 295 -5.46 5.32 -12.59
N ASN A 296 -5.33 4.73 -11.41
CA ASN A 296 -5.81 3.39 -11.08
C ASN A 296 -6.96 3.50 -10.07
N ASN A 297 -8.13 3.07 -10.48
CA ASN A 297 -9.24 2.84 -9.57
C ASN A 297 -9.25 1.36 -9.22
N ILE A 298 -9.05 1.03 -7.95
CA ILE A 298 -9.15 -0.36 -7.49
C ILE A 298 -10.60 -0.70 -7.16
N GLU A 299 -10.97 -1.97 -7.35
CA GLU A 299 -12.24 -2.48 -6.86
C GLU A 299 -12.36 -2.30 -5.35
N THR A 300 -13.59 -2.08 -4.89
CA THR A 300 -13.89 -1.84 -3.48
C THR A 300 -13.38 -3.00 -2.61
N ILE A 301 -12.63 -2.67 -1.55
CA ILE A 301 -12.11 -3.67 -0.63
C ILE A 301 -13.14 -3.90 0.47
N GLU A 302 -13.82 -5.04 0.43
CA GLU A 302 -14.78 -5.45 1.46
C GLU A 302 -14.06 -5.98 2.70
N ILE A 303 -14.35 -5.40 3.87
CA ILE A 303 -13.87 -5.90 5.15
C ILE A 303 -14.91 -6.80 5.81
N TYR A 304 -14.52 -8.07 6.03
CA TYR A 304 -15.38 -9.10 6.61
C TYR A 304 -15.06 -9.44 8.07
N LYS A 305 -13.96 -8.92 8.64
CA LYS A 305 -13.43 -9.38 9.94
C LYS A 305 -13.12 -8.23 10.90
N PRO A 306 -14.02 -7.91 11.85
CA PRO A 306 -13.69 -7.03 12.97
C PRO A 306 -12.59 -7.66 13.84
N LYS A 307 -11.80 -6.81 14.51
CA LYS A 307 -10.71 -7.25 15.39
C LYS A 307 -11.32 -7.82 16.68
N CYS A 308 -11.69 -9.10 16.63
CA CYS A 308 -12.50 -9.75 17.67
C CYS A 308 -11.85 -9.84 19.07
N GLN A 309 -10.54 -9.59 19.22
CA GLN A 309 -9.84 -9.75 20.49
C GLN A 309 -9.99 -8.57 21.47
N ASP A 310 -10.46 -7.40 21.02
CA ASP A 310 -10.43 -6.16 21.83
C ASP A 310 -11.81 -5.47 21.97
N MET A 311 -12.90 -6.07 21.48
CA MET A 311 -14.24 -5.43 21.51
C MET A 311 -14.89 -5.40 22.89
N TYR A 312 -14.57 -6.37 23.74
CA TYR A 312 -15.08 -6.46 25.11
C TYR A 312 -13.90 -6.77 26.01
N THR A 313 -13.70 -5.94 27.03
CA THR A 313 -12.82 -6.31 28.14
C THR A 313 -13.43 -7.51 28.87
N GLN A 314 -12.62 -8.26 29.62
CA GLN A 314 -13.17 -9.32 30.50
C GLN A 314 -14.23 -8.76 31.45
N GLN A 315 -14.07 -7.50 31.87
CA GLN A 315 -15.04 -6.79 32.70
C GLN A 315 -16.39 -6.55 31.98
N ASP A 316 -16.39 -6.22 30.69
CA ASP A 316 -17.63 -6.04 29.91
C ASP A 316 -18.37 -7.37 29.74
N VAL A 317 -17.63 -8.45 29.49
CA VAL A 317 -18.16 -9.81 29.40
C VAL A 317 -18.76 -10.23 30.75
N ASP A 318 -18.06 -9.95 31.85
CA ASP A 318 -18.52 -10.27 33.20
C ASP A 318 -19.78 -9.49 33.59
N VAL A 319 -19.88 -8.21 33.22
CA VAL A 319 -21.08 -7.38 33.45
C VAL A 319 -22.29 -7.94 32.67
N LEU A 320 -22.10 -8.31 31.41
CA LEU A 320 -23.15 -8.94 30.58
C LEU A 320 -23.60 -10.29 31.17
N LEU A 321 -22.64 -11.13 31.57
CA LEU A 321 -22.92 -12.39 32.24
C LEU A 321 -23.68 -12.19 33.55
N GLN A 322 -23.34 -11.15 34.32
CA GLN A 322 -24.04 -10.85 35.57
C GLN A 322 -25.49 -10.41 35.30
N LYS A 323 -25.71 -9.51 34.34
CA LYS A 323 -27.05 -9.07 33.97
C LYS A 323 -27.95 -10.22 33.52
N ILE A 324 -27.40 -11.15 32.71
CA ILE A 324 -28.13 -12.34 32.27
C ILE A 324 -28.47 -13.26 33.46
N LYS A 325 -27.57 -13.39 34.43
CA LYS A 325 -27.84 -14.16 35.66
C LYS A 325 -28.94 -13.49 36.47
N ASP A 326 -28.88 -12.18 36.66
CA ASP A 326 -29.89 -11.42 37.42
C ASP A 326 -31.29 -11.54 36.78
N GLU A 327 -31.38 -11.39 35.46
CA GLU A 327 -32.63 -11.58 34.71
C GLU A 327 -33.16 -13.02 34.81
N LYS A 328 -32.28 -14.01 34.72
CA LYS A 328 -32.64 -15.42 34.88
C LYS A 328 -33.18 -15.68 36.29
N ASP A 329 -32.54 -15.13 37.32
CA ASP A 329 -32.95 -15.32 38.70
C ASP A 329 -34.30 -14.64 38.97
N GLU A 330 -34.55 -13.45 38.40
CA GLU A 330 -35.86 -12.78 38.47
C GLU A 330 -36.97 -13.63 37.81
N ILE A 331 -36.68 -14.24 36.66
CA ILE A 331 -37.63 -15.15 35.99
C ILE A 331 -37.92 -16.38 36.85
N ILE A 332 -36.90 -16.96 37.48
CA ILE A 332 -37.08 -18.11 38.38
C ILE A 332 -37.97 -17.72 39.56
N THR A 333 -37.72 -16.58 40.20
CA THR A 333 -38.56 -16.09 41.31
C THR A 333 -40.01 -15.89 40.87
N LYS A 334 -40.26 -15.21 39.74
CA LYS A 334 -41.63 -15.04 39.22
C LYS A 334 -42.32 -16.37 38.92
N LYS A 335 -41.57 -17.34 38.40
CA LYS A 335 -42.08 -18.69 38.14
C LYS A 335 -42.47 -19.39 39.43
N GLU A 336 -41.64 -19.33 40.47
CA GLU A 336 -41.92 -19.92 41.78
C GLU A 336 -43.14 -19.26 42.46
N GLU A 337 -43.24 -17.93 42.40
CA GLU A 337 -44.42 -17.19 42.87
C GLU A 337 -45.69 -17.61 42.14
N THR A 338 -45.62 -17.73 40.81
CA THR A 338 -46.77 -18.16 39.98
C THR A 338 -47.20 -19.58 40.33
N ILE A 339 -46.24 -20.50 40.50
CA ILE A 339 -46.53 -21.89 40.93
C ILE A 339 -47.21 -21.89 42.30
N SER A 340 -46.71 -21.07 43.24
CA SER A 340 -47.29 -20.96 44.58
C SER A 340 -48.73 -20.44 44.53
N GLN A 341 -48.98 -19.38 43.75
CA GLN A 341 -50.32 -18.82 43.54
C GLN A 341 -51.28 -19.82 42.89
N LEU A 342 -50.84 -20.54 41.85
CA LEU A 342 -51.64 -21.58 41.21
C LEU A 342 -51.98 -22.71 42.18
N THR A 343 -51.01 -23.15 42.99
CA THR A 343 -51.21 -24.20 44.00
C THR A 343 -52.22 -23.76 45.06
N ALA A 344 -52.11 -22.53 45.55
CA ALA A 344 -53.07 -21.97 46.51
C ALA A 344 -54.47 -21.83 45.89
N SER A 345 -54.56 -21.37 44.64
CA SER A 345 -55.83 -21.27 43.90
C SER A 345 -56.47 -22.65 43.76
N MET A 346 -55.74 -23.67 43.30
CA MET A 346 -56.21 -25.04 43.19
C MET A 346 -56.71 -25.60 44.53
N ALA A 347 -55.98 -25.35 45.62
CA ALA A 347 -56.37 -25.79 46.96
C ALA A 347 -57.64 -25.10 47.47
N SER A 348 -57.93 -23.87 47.00
CA SER A 348 -59.13 -23.13 47.37
C SER A 348 -60.34 -23.40 46.47
N MET A 349 -60.14 -23.97 45.28
CA MET A 349 -61.22 -24.26 44.32
C MET A 349 -62.18 -25.33 44.81
N TYR A 350 -61.72 -26.22 45.69
CA TYR A 350 -62.55 -27.26 46.28
C TYR A 350 -62.30 -27.30 47.78
N THR A 351 -63.31 -26.94 48.57
CA THR A 351 -63.25 -27.18 50.01
C THR A 351 -63.27 -28.69 50.25
N GLN A 352 -62.59 -29.15 51.31
CA GLN A 352 -62.62 -30.56 51.69
C GLN A 352 -64.08 -31.04 51.83
N ASP A 353 -64.95 -30.22 52.41
CA ASP A 353 -66.39 -30.50 52.51
C ASP A 353 -67.10 -30.62 51.15
N TYR A 354 -66.69 -29.87 50.12
CA TYR A 354 -67.28 -29.99 48.78
C TYR A 354 -66.84 -31.29 48.10
N LEU A 355 -65.57 -31.69 48.26
CA LEU A 355 -65.06 -32.97 47.79
C LEU A 355 -65.73 -34.13 48.52
N ASP A 356 -65.83 -34.05 49.84
CA ASP A 356 -66.46 -35.07 50.68
C ASP A 356 -67.96 -35.19 50.35
N ASN A 357 -68.69 -34.07 50.15
CA ASN A 357 -70.08 -34.09 49.72
C ASN A 357 -70.27 -34.59 48.29
N ALA A 358 -69.36 -34.29 47.36
CA ALA A 358 -69.43 -34.80 45.98
C ALA A 358 -69.25 -36.32 45.95
N ILE A 359 -68.37 -36.87 46.80
CA ILE A 359 -68.21 -38.31 47.00
C ILE A 359 -69.49 -38.92 47.59
N ILE A 360 -70.03 -38.32 48.65
CA ILE A 360 -71.29 -38.78 49.31
C ILE A 360 -72.49 -38.72 48.36
N GLU A 361 -72.62 -37.68 47.52
CA GLU A 361 -73.72 -37.53 46.56
C GLU A 361 -73.57 -38.48 45.36
N ALA A 362 -72.34 -38.79 44.94
CA ALA A 362 -72.07 -39.83 43.94
C ALA A 362 -72.42 -41.24 44.49
N GLU A 363 -72.13 -41.51 45.77
CA GLU A 363 -72.54 -42.74 46.46
C GLU A 363 -74.06 -42.88 46.55
N LYS A 364 -74.79 -41.79 46.87
CA LYS A 364 -76.26 -41.80 47.00
C LYS A 364 -77.01 -42.00 45.68
N ARG A 365 -76.45 -41.58 44.54
CA ARG A 365 -77.09 -41.72 43.22
C ARG A 365 -77.01 -43.13 42.64
N GLY A 366 -76.30 -44.05 43.31
CA GLY A 366 -76.26 -45.47 42.94
C GLY A 366 -75.54 -45.76 41.61
N GLU A 367 -74.81 -44.79 41.06
CA GLU A 367 -74.14 -44.93 39.76
C GLU A 367 -72.76 -45.59 39.89
N LEU A 368 -72.24 -45.84 41.10
CA LEU A 368 -70.83 -46.15 41.27
C LEU A 368 -70.53 -47.06 42.51
N LYS A 369 -70.06 -48.31 42.32
CA LYS A 369 -69.38 -49.15 43.36
C LYS A 369 -67.86 -48.96 43.28
N TYR A 370 -67.25 -48.17 44.16
CA TYR A 370 -65.85 -47.69 44.05
C TYR A 370 -65.00 -47.94 45.28
N ASP A 371 -65.28 -49.06 45.93
CA ASP A 371 -64.36 -49.72 46.83
C ASP A 371 -64.09 -51.08 46.19
N ILE A 372 -63.08 -51.13 45.32
CA ILE A 372 -62.83 -52.33 44.51
C ILE A 372 -62.32 -53.46 45.41
N ASN A 373 -61.68 -53.11 46.53
CA ASN A 373 -61.09 -54.07 47.46
C ASN A 373 -61.97 -54.37 48.69
N GLY A 374 -63.03 -53.60 48.93
CA GLY A 374 -64.00 -53.80 50.00
C GLY A 374 -63.54 -53.33 51.40
N ASP A 375 -62.53 -52.45 51.49
CA ASP A 375 -61.94 -52.02 52.76
C ASP A 375 -62.59 -50.79 53.41
N GLY A 376 -63.56 -50.18 52.73
CA GLY A 376 -64.31 -49.01 53.17
C GLY A 376 -63.57 -47.68 53.03
N LYS A 377 -62.46 -47.62 52.27
CA LYS A 377 -61.68 -46.41 51.99
C LYS A 377 -61.27 -46.37 50.52
N VAL A 378 -61.33 -45.18 49.91
CA VAL A 378 -60.90 -44.99 48.52
C VAL A 378 -59.44 -44.52 48.49
N GLY A 379 -58.56 -45.34 47.92
CA GLY A 379 -57.12 -45.06 47.79
C GLY A 379 -56.75 -44.30 46.51
N LEU A 380 -55.54 -43.73 46.48
CA LEU A 380 -55.00 -42.99 45.32
C LEU A 380 -55.01 -43.81 44.01
N GLU A 381 -54.79 -45.12 44.11
CA GLU A 381 -54.82 -46.05 42.97
C GLU A 381 -56.23 -46.23 42.38
N GLU A 382 -57.27 -46.19 43.21
CA GLU A 382 -58.67 -46.32 42.78
C GLU A 382 -59.16 -45.01 42.13
N VAL A 383 -58.69 -43.86 42.63
CA VAL A 383 -58.95 -42.54 42.03
C VAL A 383 -58.30 -42.40 40.65
N ILE A 384 -57.06 -42.89 40.48
CA ILE A 384 -56.38 -42.88 39.16
C ILE A 384 -57.16 -43.71 38.14
N LYS A 385 -57.59 -44.92 38.52
CA LYS A 385 -58.35 -45.82 37.64
C LYS A 385 -59.72 -45.28 37.26
N TYR A 386 -60.34 -44.50 38.15
CA TYR A 386 -61.59 -43.78 37.88
C TYR A 386 -61.41 -42.68 36.83
N LEU A 387 -60.35 -41.88 36.94
CA LEU A 387 -60.03 -40.82 35.98
C LEU A 387 -59.66 -41.38 34.59
N GLU A 388 -58.97 -42.52 34.54
CA GLU A 388 -58.70 -43.25 33.29
C GLU A 388 -59.98 -43.70 32.59
N THR A 389 -60.98 -44.16 33.36
CA THR A 389 -62.25 -44.66 32.83
C THR A 389 -63.13 -43.51 32.29
N LEU A 390 -63.18 -42.37 33.00
CA LEU A 390 -63.96 -41.20 32.60
C LEU A 390 -63.37 -40.44 31.42
N SER A 391 -62.04 -40.36 31.32
CA SER A 391 -61.35 -39.69 30.21
C SER A 391 -61.31 -40.51 28.93
N GLY A 392 -61.63 -41.81 29.00
CA GLY A 392 -61.53 -42.75 27.88
C GLY A 392 -60.08 -43.07 27.48
N VAL A 393 -59.09 -42.60 28.24
CA VAL A 393 -57.67 -42.82 28.01
C VAL A 393 -57.20 -43.97 28.89
N ARG A 394 -56.87 -45.12 28.30
CA ARG A 394 -56.12 -46.17 29.00
C ARG A 394 -54.65 -45.77 29.06
N VAL A 395 -54.18 -45.42 30.24
CA VAL A 395 -52.73 -45.38 30.49
C VAL A 395 -52.33 -46.82 30.78
N GLU A 396 -51.70 -47.51 29.84
CA GLU A 396 -50.97 -48.72 30.21
C GLU A 396 -49.87 -48.30 31.17
N SER A 397 -50.00 -48.76 32.41
CA SER A 397 -49.01 -48.57 33.46
C SER A 397 -47.65 -49.04 32.94
N LEU A 398 -46.80 -48.09 32.53
CA LEU A 398 -45.39 -48.36 32.33
C LEU A 398 -44.78 -48.49 33.72
N ILE A 399 -44.84 -49.71 34.25
CA ILE A 399 -44.11 -50.07 35.45
C ILE A 399 -42.63 -50.02 35.09
N ILE A 400 -41.99 -48.86 35.28
CA ILE A 400 -40.53 -48.76 35.28
C ILE A 400 -40.06 -49.32 36.62
N PHE A 401 -39.83 -50.63 36.67
CA PHE A 401 -38.92 -51.18 37.65
C PHE A 401 -37.50 -50.68 37.33
N PRO A 402 -36.73 -50.18 38.31
CA PRO A 402 -35.36 -49.79 38.08
C PRO A 402 -34.53 -51.05 37.79
N GLY A 403 -34.20 -51.26 36.51
CA GLY A 403 -33.19 -52.22 36.07
C GLY A 403 -33.72 -53.41 35.27
N ASN A 404 -33.74 -53.30 33.94
CA ASN A 404 -32.99 -54.17 33.03
C ASN A 404 -33.44 -54.02 31.55
N LYS A 405 -32.45 -54.11 30.66
CA LYS A 405 -32.49 -54.02 29.20
C LYS A 405 -33.51 -54.94 28.51
N LYS A 406 -34.11 -54.48 27.39
CA LYS A 406 -34.08 -55.11 26.03
C LYS A 406 -35.06 -54.39 25.07
N HIS A 407 -34.52 -53.77 24.02
CA HIS A 407 -34.61 -54.19 22.60
C HIS A 407 -36.00 -54.07 21.94
N PHE A 408 -36.10 -53.03 21.12
CA PHE A 408 -37.10 -52.85 20.06
C PHE A 408 -36.93 -53.92 18.97
N LEU A 409 -38.02 -54.59 18.61
CA LEU A 409 -38.26 -55.16 17.30
C LEU A 409 -39.75 -54.98 17.00
N LEU A 410 -40.06 -54.31 15.89
CA LEU A 410 -41.36 -54.37 15.22
C LEU A 410 -41.05 -54.58 13.73
N GLU A 411 -41.65 -55.64 13.17
CA GLU A 411 -41.94 -55.77 11.74
C GLU A 411 -42.93 -54.70 11.28
#